data_AF-A0A0B4LIE1-F1
#
_entry.id   AF-A0A0B4LIE1-F1
#
_cell.length_a   1.000
_cell.length_b   1.000
_cell.length_c   1.000
_cell.angle_alpha   90.00
_cell.angle_beta   90.00
_cell.angle_gamma   90.00
#
_symmetry.space_group_name_H-M   'P 1'
#
loop_
_entity.id
_entity.type
_entity.pdbx_description
1 polymer ?
#
loop_
_entity_poly.entity_id
_entity_poly.type
_entity_poly.pdbx_seq_one_letter_code
_entity_poly.pdbx_strand_id
1 'polypeptide(L)'
;MNWATIIIAIILLLPASQQRSESVEVKVLSYNPTYDFWFFMPTGRPKVVTQNVQNAYWSARTKGGVCFTDLWFYCATGIEIEE
;
A
#
# COMPACT_ATOMS: atom_id res chain seq x y z
N MET A 1 -58.13 -27.36 -16.24
CA MET A 1 -56.66 -27.48 -16.10
C MET A 1 -56.03 -26.70 -17.23
N ASN A 2 -55.22 -25.69 -16.93
CA ASN A 2 -54.11 -25.25 -17.77
C ASN A 2 -53.19 -24.33 -16.93
N TRP A 3 -52.30 -25.03 -16.25
CA TRP A 3 -50.94 -24.75 -15.81
C TRP A 3 -50.45 -23.30 -15.98
N ALA A 4 -50.21 -22.68 -14.83
CA ALA A 4 -49.52 -21.41 -14.66
C ALA A 4 -48.04 -21.52 -15.07
N THR A 5 -47.52 -20.47 -15.68
CA THR A 5 -46.08 -20.26 -15.84
C THR A 5 -45.71 -18.93 -15.18
N ILE A 6 -45.22 -19.01 -13.94
CA ILE A 6 -44.59 -17.88 -13.26
C ILE A 6 -43.10 -17.93 -13.63
N ILE A 7 -42.66 -16.97 -14.45
CA ILE A 7 -41.24 -16.80 -14.76
C ILE A 7 -40.61 -16.04 -13.59
N ILE A 8 -40.00 -16.79 -12.67
CA ILE A 8 -39.17 -16.21 -11.61
C ILE A 8 -37.86 -15.81 -12.29
N ALA A 9 -37.68 -14.52 -12.56
CA ALA A 9 -36.39 -13.98 -12.96
C ALA A 9 -35.48 -14.03 -11.73
N ILE A 10 -34.64 -15.06 -11.63
CA ILE A 10 -33.57 -15.14 -10.65
C ILE A 10 -32.54 -14.09 -11.06
N ILE A 11 -32.68 -12.88 -10.51
CA ILE A 11 -31.63 -11.88 -10.55
C ILE A 11 -30.45 -12.52 -9.83
N LEU A 12 -29.49 -12.92 -10.65
CA LEU A 12 -28.19 -13.43 -10.30
C LEU A 12 -27.69 -12.74 -9.04
N LEU A 13 -27.75 -13.47 -7.93
CA LEU A 13 -26.84 -13.32 -6.79
C LEU A 13 -25.43 -13.61 -7.32
N LEU A 14 -24.90 -12.71 -8.14
CA LEU A 14 -23.47 -12.56 -8.23
C LEU A 14 -23.12 -11.96 -6.87
N PRO A 15 -22.35 -12.66 -6.02
CA PRO A 15 -21.51 -11.88 -5.14
C PRO A 15 -20.75 -10.99 -6.12
N ALA A 16 -20.94 -9.68 -6.03
CA ALA A 16 -19.88 -8.76 -6.36
C ALA A 16 -18.77 -9.12 -5.38
N SER A 17 -18.07 -10.23 -5.65
CA SER A 17 -16.78 -10.52 -5.09
C SER A 17 -16.01 -9.32 -5.55
N GLN A 18 -15.89 -8.34 -4.67
CA GLN A 18 -14.98 -7.24 -4.81
C GLN A 18 -13.69 -7.95 -5.19
N GLN A 19 -13.30 -7.85 -6.46
CA GLN A 19 -11.95 -8.11 -6.86
C GLN A 19 -11.19 -7.13 -6.00
N ARG A 20 -10.71 -7.61 -4.85
CA ARG A 20 -9.68 -6.98 -4.08
C ARG A 20 -8.50 -7.06 -5.03
N SER A 21 -8.45 -6.09 -5.95
CA SER A 21 -7.21 -5.68 -6.58
C SER A 21 -6.26 -5.64 -5.39
N GLU A 22 -5.30 -6.55 -5.34
CA GLU A 22 -4.27 -6.53 -4.33
C GLU A 22 -3.61 -5.17 -4.48
N SER A 23 -4.11 -4.19 -3.74
CA SER A 23 -3.61 -2.83 -3.76
C SER A 23 -2.19 -3.00 -3.26
N VAL A 24 -1.22 -2.75 -4.14
CA VAL A 24 0.20 -2.83 -3.81
C VAL A 24 0.39 -2.16 -2.46
N GLU A 25 0.81 -2.94 -1.46
CA GLU A 25 0.87 -2.47 -0.08
C GLU A 25 1.99 -1.43 0.02
N VAL A 26 1.61 -0.15 0.07
CA VAL A 26 2.55 0.95 0.24
C VAL A 26 2.95 1.04 1.70
N LYS A 27 4.25 0.89 1.96
CA LYS A 27 4.84 0.96 3.31
C LYS A 27 5.52 2.30 3.50
N VAL A 28 5.19 3.02 4.58
CA VAL A 28 5.82 4.32 4.88
C VAL A 28 7.02 4.11 5.79
N LEU A 29 8.19 4.60 5.39
CA LEU A 29 9.41 4.55 6.17
C LEU A 29 9.36 5.51 7.35
N SER A 30 9.76 5.02 8.51
CA SER A 30 9.92 5.78 9.75
C SER A 30 11.20 5.39 10.47
N TYR A 31 11.68 6.31 11.31
CA TYR A 31 12.87 6.12 12.13
C TYR A 31 12.55 6.35 13.61
N ASN A 32 13.00 5.44 14.47
CA ASN A 32 12.89 5.57 15.90
C ASN A 32 14.23 6.05 16.49
N PRO A 33 14.35 7.30 16.94
CA PRO A 33 15.61 7.85 17.44
C PRO A 33 16.02 7.30 18.81
N THR A 34 15.08 6.75 19.60
CA THR A 34 15.38 6.21 20.93
C THR A 34 16.19 4.92 20.83
N TYR A 35 15.91 4.12 19.81
CA TYR A 35 16.48 2.78 19.63
C TYR A 35 17.30 2.66 18.34
N ASP A 36 17.51 3.78 17.64
CA ASP A 36 18.28 3.88 16.41
C ASP A 36 17.93 2.80 15.36
N PHE A 37 16.65 2.71 14.98
CA PHE A 37 16.21 1.76 13.95
C PHE A 37 15.16 2.30 12.98
N TRP A 38 15.20 1.74 11.78
CA TRP A 38 14.24 1.96 10.70
C TRP A 38 13.10 0.94 10.72
N PHE A 39 11.88 1.39 10.44
CA PHE A 39 10.69 0.55 10.40
C PHE A 39 9.68 1.07 9.38
N PHE A 40 8.73 0.20 9.01
CA PHE A 40 7.58 0.57 8.21
C PHE A 40 6.35 0.79 9.09
N MET A 41 5.55 1.80 8.76
CA MET A 41 4.22 1.96 9.31
C MET A 41 3.16 1.31 8.42
N PRO A 42 2.13 0.66 8.99
CA PRO A 42 1.94 0.46 10.43
C PRO A 42 2.81 -0.67 11.02
N THR A 43 3.31 -1.59 10.19
CA THR A 43 4.14 -2.71 10.63
C THR A 43 5.22 -3.06 9.60
N GLY A 44 6.28 -3.74 10.06
CA GLY A 44 7.34 -4.26 9.22
C GLY A 44 8.68 -3.55 9.41
N ARG A 45 9.73 -4.16 8.86
CA ARG A 45 11.11 -3.65 8.95
C ARG A 45 11.80 -3.77 7.59
N PRO A 46 12.42 -2.71 7.07
CA PRO A 46 13.25 -2.82 5.87
C PRO A 46 14.48 -3.69 6.16
N LYS A 47 14.92 -4.47 5.18
CA LYS A 47 16.17 -5.24 5.30
C LYS A 47 17.38 -4.32 5.34
N VAL A 48 17.39 -3.31 4.48
CA VAL A 48 18.44 -2.32 4.31
C VAL A 48 17.78 -0.97 4.05
N VAL A 49 18.36 0.10 4.58
CA VAL A 49 18.02 1.48 4.23
C VAL A 49 19.33 2.15 3.81
N THR A 50 19.54 2.26 2.50
CA THR A 50 20.78 2.82 1.94
C THR A 50 20.95 4.29 2.36
N GLN A 51 22.17 4.82 2.27
CA GLN A 51 22.43 6.21 2.65
C GLN A 51 21.57 7.19 1.84
N ASN A 52 21.31 6.90 0.56
CA ASN A 52 20.45 7.72 -0.29
C ASN A 52 19.01 7.76 0.25
N VAL A 53 18.46 6.60 0.65
CA VAL A 53 17.12 6.51 1.23
C VAL A 53 17.06 7.24 2.59
N GLN A 54 18.11 7.14 3.42
CA GLN A 54 18.18 7.89 4.68
C GLN A 54 18.18 9.40 4.43
N ASN A 55 18.99 9.87 3.48
CA ASN A 55 19.06 11.29 3.09
C ASN A 55 17.70 11.79 2.56
N ALA A 56 17.03 10.99 1.73
CA ALA A 56 15.69 11.27 1.22
C ALA A 56 14.65 11.32 2.34
N TYR A 57 14.73 10.42 3.32
CA TYR A 57 13.86 10.46 4.50
C TYR A 57 14.02 11.76 5.27
N TRP A 58 15.26 12.15 5.59
CA TRP A 58 15.50 13.37 6.35
C TRP A 58 15.05 14.64 5.62
N SER A 59 15.15 14.67 4.28
CA SER A 59 14.70 15.81 3.47
C SER A 59 13.18 15.88 3.29
N ALA A 60 12.48 14.73 3.33
CA ALA A 60 11.06 14.61 3.04
C ALA A 60 10.16 14.29 4.24
N ARG A 61 10.71 14.02 5.44
CA ARG A 61 9.92 13.57 6.62
C ARG A 61 8.78 14.49 7.06
N THR A 62 8.85 15.79 6.76
CA THR A 62 7.77 16.78 7.02
C THR A 62 6.93 17.10 5.78
N LYS A 63 7.21 16.45 4.65
CA LYS A 63 6.62 16.69 3.32
C LYS A 63 6.00 15.41 2.71
N GLY A 64 5.62 14.45 3.57
CA GLY A 64 5.00 13.18 3.16
C GLY A 64 5.88 11.95 3.39
N GLY A 65 7.20 12.12 3.52
CA GLY A 65 8.12 11.02 3.83
C GLY A 65 8.52 10.16 2.62
N VAL A 66 9.05 8.98 2.94
CA VAL A 66 9.55 8.00 1.96
C VAL A 66 8.72 6.73 2.07
N CYS A 67 8.34 6.20 0.92
CA CYS A 67 7.47 5.03 0.77
C CYS A 67 8.22 3.91 0.06
N PHE A 68 7.74 2.68 0.27
CA PHE A 68 8.31 1.46 -0.28
C PHE A 68 7.21 0.50 -0.74
N THR A 69 7.41 -0.09 -1.91
CA THR A 69 6.66 -1.26 -2.41
C THR A 69 7.66 -2.35 -2.79
N ASP A 70 8.23 -2.24 -3.99
CA ASP A 70 9.40 -2.98 -4.48
C ASP A 70 10.62 -2.05 -4.66
N LEU A 71 10.37 -0.74 -4.73
CA LEU A 71 11.35 0.34 -4.89
C LEU A 71 11.04 1.47 -3.88
N TRP A 72 12.04 2.31 -3.63
CA TRP A 72 11.89 3.49 -2.77
C TRP A 72 11.42 4.68 -3.57
N PHE A 73 10.47 5.44 -3.01
CA PHE A 73 9.96 6.66 -3.65
C PHE A 73 9.49 7.69 -2.63
N TYR A 74 9.43 8.95 -3.02
CA TYR A 74 8.83 10.00 -2.20
C TYR A 74 7.31 9.82 -2.15
N CYS A 75 6.73 9.67 -0.95
CA CYS A 75 5.30 9.39 -0.80
C CYS A 75 4.40 10.46 -1.44
N ALA A 76 4.82 11.73 -1.40
CA ALA A 76 4.03 12.85 -1.90
C ALA A 76 4.04 12.98 -3.43
N THR A 77 5.10 12.53 -4.10
CA THR A 77 5.29 12.77 -5.55
C THR A 77 5.32 11.50 -6.39
N GLY A 78 5.56 10.33 -5.78
CA GLY A 78 5.76 9.08 -6.50
C GLY A 78 7.12 9.00 -7.22
N ILE A 79 7.99 9.99 -7.07
CA ILE A 79 9.31 9.99 -7.71
C ILE A 79 10.20 8.96 -7.01
N GLU A 80 10.79 8.07 -7.80
CA GLU A 80 11.73 7.05 -7.36
C GLU A 80 13.01 7.65 -6.75
N ILE A 81 13.58 6.94 -5.79
CA ILE A 81 14.86 7.26 -5.14
C ILE A 81 15.88 6.22 -5.59
N GLU A 82 16.90 6.64 -6.32
CA GLU A 82 18.00 5.78 -6.74
C GLU A 82 18.84 5.32 -5.53
N GLU A 83 19.06 4.00 -5.41
CA GLU A 83 19.79 3.38 -4.30
C GLU A 83 21.32 3.41 -4.45
#